data_AF-A0A821FUE7-F1
#
_entry.id   AF-A0A821FUE7-F1
#
_cell.length_a   1.000
_cell.length_b   1.000
_cell.length_c   1.000
_cell.angle_alpha   90.00
_cell.angle_beta   90.00
_cell.angle_gamma   90.00
#
_symmetry.space_group_name_H-M   'P 1'
#
loop_
_entity.id
_entity.type
_entity.pdbx_description
1 polymer ?
#
loop_
_entity_poly.entity_id
_entity_poly.type
_entity_poly.pdbx_seq_one_letter_code
_entity_poly.pdbx_strand_id
1 'polypeptide(L)'
;DLFARREVQKEEGEAFAREHGLIFMETSAKTAANVEEAFINTAREIYTKIQEGVFDPTNEVNGIKIGPQNINSAPGTNRPNVNSNERGGCC
;
A
#
# COMPACT_ATOMS: atom_id res chain seq x y z
N ASP A 1 -14.17 -28.09 -4.10
CA ASP A 1 -12.78 -28.51 -4.27
C ASP A 1 -12.37 -28.15 -5.69
N LEU A 2 -11.53 -27.12 -5.86
CA LEU A 2 -11.12 -26.60 -7.18
C LEU A 2 -9.80 -27.23 -7.65
N PHE A 3 -9.14 -28.07 -6.82
CA PHE A 3 -7.92 -28.78 -7.21
C PHE A 3 -8.18 -29.68 -8.43
N ALA A 4 -9.37 -30.30 -8.50
CA ALA A 4 -9.78 -31.12 -9.64
C ALA A 4 -10.08 -30.33 -10.93
N ARG A 5 -10.12 -28.99 -10.88
CA ARG A 5 -10.32 -28.09 -12.04
C ARG A 5 -9.14 -27.15 -12.24
N ARG A 6 -7.97 -27.51 -11.69
CA ARG A 6 -6.75 -26.71 -11.87
C ARG A 6 -6.24 -26.89 -13.28
N GLU A 7 -6.26 -25.81 -14.06
CA GLU A 7 -5.74 -25.78 -15.44
C GLU A 7 -4.27 -25.34 -15.52
N VAL A 8 -3.78 -24.66 -14.48
CA VAL A 8 -2.41 -24.09 -14.44
C VAL A 8 -1.69 -24.65 -13.22
N GLN A 9 -0.48 -25.16 -13.41
CA GLN A 9 0.33 -25.65 -12.30
C GLN A 9 0.94 -24.50 -11.50
N LYS A 10 1.16 -24.73 -10.21
CA LYS A 10 1.74 -23.71 -9.35
C LYS A 10 3.13 -23.30 -9.84
N GLU A 11 3.93 -24.27 -10.25
CA GLU A 11 5.29 -24.09 -10.75
C GLU A 11 5.33 -23.26 -12.03
N GLU A 12 4.32 -23.42 -12.90
CA GLU A 12 4.17 -22.64 -14.13
C GLU A 12 3.88 -21.17 -13.80
N GLY A 13 2.95 -20.91 -12.88
CA GLY A 13 2.65 -19.55 -12.41
C GLY A 13 3.85 -18.88 -11.72
N GLU A 14 4.59 -19.63 -10.90
CA GLU A 14 5.82 -19.13 -10.26
C GLU A 14 6.93 -18.83 -11.26
N ALA A 15 7.10 -19.66 -12.29
CA ALA A 15 8.08 -19.43 -13.35
C ALA A 15 7.75 -18.16 -14.14
N PHE A 16 6.49 -17.99 -14.54
CA PHE A 16 6.02 -16.80 -15.24
C PHE A 16 6.26 -15.52 -14.42
N ALA A 17 5.91 -15.54 -13.13
CA ALA A 17 6.12 -14.39 -12.27
C ALA A 17 7.61 -14.02 -12.16
N ARG A 18 8.48 -15.02 -12.01
CA ARG A 18 9.93 -14.79 -11.95
C ARG A 18 10.51 -14.21 -13.23
N GLU A 19 10.06 -14.69 -14.38
CA GLU A 19 10.50 -14.19 -15.70
C GLU A 19 10.12 -12.72 -15.90
N HIS A 20 8.94 -12.31 -15.40
CA HIS A 20 8.44 -10.94 -15.52
C HIS A 20 8.72 -10.03 -14.31
N GLY A 21 9.47 -10.50 -13.31
CA GLY A 21 9.78 -9.72 -12.11
C GLY A 21 8.55 -9.40 -11.25
N LEU A 22 7.55 -10.28 -11.26
CA LEU A 22 6.31 -10.19 -10.50
C LEU A 22 6.39 -11.03 -9.22
N ILE A 23 5.60 -10.63 -8.22
CA ILE A 23 5.32 -11.47 -7.05
C ILE A 23 4.25 -12.51 -7.38
N PHE A 24 4.36 -13.72 -6.82
CA PHE A 24 3.38 -14.79 -7.00
C PHE A 24 2.84 -15.28 -5.66
N MET A 25 1.52 -15.48 -5.58
CA MET A 25 0.85 -16.09 -4.43
C MET A 25 -0.49 -16.69 -4.85
N GLU A 26 -0.72 -17.98 -4.56
CA GLU A 26 -2.03 -18.59 -4.74
C GLU A 26 -2.98 -18.14 -3.63
N THR A 27 -4.15 -17.61 -4.00
CA THR A 27 -5.16 -17.11 -3.04
C THR A 27 -6.53 -17.73 -3.29
N SER A 28 -7.36 -17.79 -2.26
CA SER A 28 -8.76 -18.22 -2.38
C SER A 28 -9.66 -17.22 -1.66
N ALA A 29 -10.30 -16.33 -2.44
CA ALA A 29 -11.28 -15.38 -1.90
C ALA A 29 -12.45 -16.10 -1.20
N LYS A 30 -12.85 -17.28 -1.68
CA LYS A 30 -13.95 -18.07 -1.11
C LYS A 30 -13.64 -18.55 0.30
N THR A 31 -12.40 -18.93 0.57
CA THR A 31 -11.98 -19.48 1.88
C THR A 31 -11.13 -18.49 2.67
N ALA A 32 -11.00 -17.25 2.18
CA ALA A 32 -10.08 -16.23 2.70
C ALA A 32 -8.61 -16.68 2.80
N ALA A 33 -8.20 -17.72 2.08
CA ALA A 33 -6.83 -18.23 2.16
C ALA A 33 -5.87 -17.30 1.42
N ASN A 34 -4.79 -16.90 2.10
CA ASN A 34 -3.68 -16.07 1.60
C ASN A 34 -4.09 -14.68 1.09
N VAL A 35 -5.34 -14.25 1.30
CA VAL A 35 -5.83 -12.96 0.81
C VAL A 35 -5.11 -11.83 1.55
N GLU A 36 -5.12 -11.86 2.88
CA GLU A 36 -4.47 -10.84 3.71
C GLU A 36 -2.96 -10.78 3.44
N GLU A 37 -2.31 -11.94 3.37
CA GLU A 37 -0.88 -12.02 3.10
C GLU A 37 -0.51 -11.44 1.72
N ALA A 38 -1.34 -11.66 0.69
CA ALA A 38 -1.11 -11.09 -0.64
C ALA A 38 -1.11 -9.57 -0.60
N PHE A 39 -2.05 -8.95 0.12
CA PHE A 39 -2.10 -7.50 0.27
C PHE A 39 -0.91 -6.96 1.07
N ILE A 40 -0.59 -7.59 2.21
CA ILE A 40 0.52 -7.16 3.07
C ILE A 40 1.86 -7.27 2.34
N ASN A 41 2.10 -8.36 1.63
CA ASN A 41 3.34 -8.57 0.88
C ASN A 41 3.50 -7.57 -0.25
N THR A 42 2.41 -7.28 -0.97
CA THR A 42 2.40 -6.24 -2.02
C THR A 42 2.71 -4.86 -1.44
N ALA A 43 2.07 -4.49 -0.33
CA ALA A 43 2.31 -3.20 0.33
C ALA A 43 3.75 -3.08 0.84
N ARG A 44 4.32 -4.16 1.38
CA ARG A 44 5.71 -4.21 1.85
C ARG A 44 6.68 -4.00 0.69
N GLU A 45 6.45 -4.67 -0.44
CA GLU A 45 7.29 -4.52 -1.64
C GLU A 45 7.27 -3.08 -2.18
N ILE A 46 6.09 -2.46 -2.25
CA ILE A 46 5.96 -1.04 -2.64
C ILE A 46 6.73 -0.14 -1.67
N TYR A 47 6.60 -0.38 -0.37
CA TYR A 47 7.30 0.40 0.65
C TYR A 47 8.82 0.28 0.51
N THR A 48 9.34 -0.94 0.33
CA THR A 48 10.77 -1.17 0.09
C THR A 48 11.26 -0.43 -1.15
N LYS A 49 10.51 -0.47 -2.25
CA LYS A 49 10.85 0.27 -3.49
C LYS A 49 10.83 1.79 -3.32
N ILE A 50 10.00 2.34 -2.42
CA ILE A 50 10.06 3.75 -2.04
C ILE A 50 11.36 4.05 -1.28
N GLN A 51 11.74 3.19 -0.33
CA GLN A 51 12.98 3.37 0.45
C GLN A 51 14.24 3.27 -0.42
N GLU A 52 14.22 2.39 -1.43
CA GLU A 52 15.28 2.25 -2.43
C GLU A 52 15.32 3.39 -3.45
N GLY A 53 14.31 4.27 -3.45
CA GLY A 53 14.20 5.40 -4.39
C GLY A 53 13.75 5.00 -5.79
N VAL A 54 13.28 3.76 -5.99
CA VAL A 54 12.71 3.28 -7.26
C VAL A 54 11.37 3.97 -7.53
N PHE A 55 10.56 4.17 -6.47
CA PHE A 55 9.32 4.93 -6.55
C PHE A 55 9.47 6.29 -5.89
N ASP A 56 9.18 7.33 -6.67
CA ASP A 56 9.03 8.69 -6.13
C ASP A 56 7.61 8.85 -5.57
N PRO A 57 7.46 9.04 -4.24
CA PRO A 57 6.16 9.22 -3.61
C PRO A 57 5.56 10.62 -3.81
N THR A 58 6.30 11.55 -4.41
CA THR A 58 5.81 12.90 -4.76
C THR A 58 5.22 12.94 -6.16
N ASN A 59 5.50 11.92 -6.97
CA ASN A 59 4.93 11.79 -8.31
C ASN A 59 3.53 11.17 -8.24
N GLU A 60 2.50 12.00 -8.46
CA GLU A 60 1.09 11.59 -8.42
C GLU A 60 0.74 10.51 -9.45
N VAL A 61 1.54 10.34 -10.52
CA VAL A 61 1.35 9.29 -11.53
C VAL A 61 1.61 7.89 -10.94
N ASN A 62 2.41 7.78 -9.89
CA ASN A 62 2.75 6.50 -9.26
C ASN A 62 1.65 5.96 -8.33
N GLY A 63 0.55 6.70 -8.12
CA GLY A 63 -0.55 6.28 -7.24
C GLY A 63 -0.21 6.22 -5.75
N ILE A 64 0.96 6.73 -5.36
CA ILE A 64 1.42 6.78 -3.96
C ILE A 64 1.04 8.14 -3.38
N LYS A 65 0.29 8.15 -2.28
CA LYS A 65 -0.04 9.37 -1.54
C LYS A 65 0.61 9.35 -0.18
N ILE A 66 1.49 10.31 0.04
CA ILE A 66 2.03 10.62 1.36
C ILE A 66 0.88 11.15 2.23
N GLY A 67 0.59 10.47 3.34
CA GLY A 67 -0.38 10.93 4.34
C GLY A 67 -0.02 12.32 4.88
N PRO A 68 -0.92 13.01 5.60
CA PRO A 68 -0.65 14.32 6.15
C PRO A 68 0.64 14.26 6.98
N GLN A 69 1.70 14.86 6.46
CA GLN A 69 2.95 14.97 7.17
C GLN A 69 2.66 15.85 8.37
N ASN A 70 2.74 15.30 9.58
CA ASN A 70 2.74 16.13 10.77
C ASN A 70 4.09 16.86 10.82
N ILE A 71 4.22 17.92 10.03
CA ILE A 71 5.39 18.81 9.97
C ILE A 71 5.59 19.63 11.26
N ASN A 72 4.86 19.33 12.34
CA ASN A 72 5.03 19.97 13.63
C ASN A 72 5.91 19.13 14.56
N SER A 73 7.19 19.06 14.24
CA SER A 73 8.25 18.72 15.20
C SER A 73 9.38 19.75 15.09
N ALA A 74 9.05 21.00 15.41
CA ALA A 74 10.04 22.04 15.70
C ALA A 74 9.60 22.80 16.97
N PRO A 75 10.41 22.85 18.04
CA PRO A 75 10.16 23.70 19.19
C PRO A 75 10.63 25.12 18.87
N GLY A 76 9.72 26.09 18.81
CA GLY A 76 10.08 27.47 18.47
C GLY A 76 8.90 28.43 18.36
N THR A 77 8.44 28.90 19.52
CA THR A 77 7.99 30.28 19.81
C THR A 77 7.01 31.02 18.87
N ASN A 78 5.90 31.42 19.51
CA ASN A 78 5.02 32.57 19.24
C ASN A 78 4.02 32.50 18.06
N ARG A 79 2.82 31.99 18.35
CA ARG A 79 1.57 32.46 17.70
C ARG A 79 0.81 33.35 18.70
N PRO A 80 0.43 34.59 18.36
CA PRO A 80 -0.51 35.32 19.19
C PRO A 80 -1.91 34.71 19.04
N ASN A 81 -2.54 34.57 20.20
CA ASN A 81 -3.91 34.16 20.42
C ASN A 81 -4.88 35.04 19.63
N VAL A 82 -5.67 34.45 18.72
CA VAL A 82 -6.89 35.07 18.20
C VAL A 82 -8.05 34.15 18.50
N ASN A 83 -8.75 34.52 19.56
CA ASN A 83 -10.02 33.98 19.98
C ASN A 83 -11.14 34.67 19.18
N SER A 84 -11.86 33.94 18.35
CA SER A 84 -13.20 34.33 17.89
C SER A 84 -13.91 33.16 17.21
N ASN A 85 -14.59 32.36 18.03
CA ASN A 85 -16.03 32.08 17.88
C ASN A 85 -16.58 32.03 16.44
N GLU A 86 -16.56 30.88 15.77
CA GLU A 86 -17.61 30.51 14.80
C GLU A 86 -17.91 29.01 14.86
N ARG A 87 -19.18 28.72 15.16
CA ARG A 87 -19.81 27.41 15.15
C ARG A 87 -20.07 27.03 13.69
N GLY A 88 -19.55 25.91 13.22
CA GLY A 88 -19.86 25.36 11.90
C GLY A 88 -19.86 23.84 11.95
N GLY A 89 -21.05 23.25 12.16
CA GLY A 89 -21.24 21.81 12.10
C GLY A 89 -21.07 21.26 10.69
N CYS A 90 -20.52 20.05 10.58
CA CYS A 90 -20.55 19.25 9.36
C CYS A 90 -21.58 18.13 9.55
N CYS A 91 -22.49 18.01 8.57
CA CYS A 91 -23.31 16.83 8.31
C CYS A 91 -22.50 15.75 7.61
#